data_AF-A0A6A3AWH6-F1
#
_entry.id   AF-A0A6A3AWH6-F1
#
_cell.length_a   1.000
_cell.length_b   1.000
_cell.length_c   1.000
_cell.angle_alpha   90.00
_cell.angle_beta   90.00
_cell.angle_gamma   90.00
#
_symmetry.space_group_name_H-M   'P 1'
#
loop_
_entity.id
_entity.type
_entity.pdbx_description
1 polymer ?
#
loop_
_entity_poly.entity_id
_entity_poly.type
_entity_poly.pdbx_seq_one_letter_code
_entity_poly.pdbx_strand_id
1 'polypeptide(L)'
;MPTYECHPDDVTYSSMIDAYGRAGNVDMAFALYDRAKPNTVIYNTLLDAMGRAKRPWQAKSIYKEMISNGFSPNWATYASLLRAYGRARYGEDALNVYKEMKDKGLELTVVLYNTLLVMCADVGLADEAAEIFEDMKNLGKFQRWRDLNDMLEAGFEPNIFVLTSLIQCYGKAQRTDDVVKTFNRVYELGITPDDRFCGCLLNVMTHTPREELVKLIDCIGKANPKLGGVVKLLVGEQNNEGAFKNEASELFNCISSDVKKAYCNCLIDLCVNLDLLESACALLGLGLSLEIYAALTALHVWINDLAKAPESGEELPPLLGINIGHGKHKYSEKGLATVIESHLKELDAPFHEAPRQGWLVSDDKNCCRVVVGVKTYT
;
A
#
# COMPACT_ATOMS: atom_id res chain seq x y z
N MET A 1 -48.88 -25.47 -3.79
CA MET A 1 -48.66 -24.14 -3.16
C MET A 1 -48.69 -23.11 -4.26
N PRO A 2 -49.34 -21.95 -4.09
CA PRO A 2 -49.25 -20.90 -5.09
C PRO A 2 -47.80 -20.43 -5.13
N THR A 3 -47.16 -20.58 -6.28
CA THR A 3 -45.91 -19.88 -6.58
C THR A 3 -46.26 -18.41 -6.67
N TYR A 4 -45.94 -17.63 -5.65
CA TYR A 4 -45.94 -16.18 -5.79
C TYR A 4 -44.84 -15.86 -6.82
N GLU A 5 -45.23 -15.67 -8.08
CA GLU A 5 -44.35 -15.17 -9.14
C GLU A 5 -44.01 -13.71 -8.83
N CYS A 6 -43.11 -13.51 -7.88
CA CYS A 6 -42.50 -12.22 -7.63
C CYS A 6 -41.41 -12.04 -8.69
N HIS A 7 -41.74 -11.31 -9.77
CA HIS A 7 -40.75 -10.95 -10.77
C HIS A 7 -39.77 -9.93 -10.16
N PRO A 8 -38.45 -10.19 -10.18
CA PRO A 8 -37.47 -9.23 -9.72
C PRO A 8 -37.61 -7.92 -10.50
N ASP A 9 -37.79 -6.83 -9.79
CA ASP A 9 -37.83 -5.49 -10.36
C ASP A 9 -36.41 -4.89 -10.47
N ASP A 10 -36.32 -3.70 -11.06
CA ASP A 10 -35.04 -2.99 -11.26
C ASP A 10 -34.28 -2.78 -9.94
N VAL A 11 -35.00 -2.57 -8.82
CA VAL A 11 -34.41 -2.40 -7.48
C VAL A 11 -33.82 -3.71 -6.98
N THR A 12 -34.52 -4.82 -7.21
CA THR A 12 -34.05 -6.17 -6.87
C THR A 12 -32.77 -6.50 -7.64
N TYR A 13 -32.75 -6.30 -8.95
CA TYR A 13 -31.55 -6.51 -9.76
C TYR A 13 -30.39 -5.62 -9.32
N SER A 14 -30.62 -4.31 -9.11
CA SER A 14 -29.57 -3.41 -8.62
C SER A 14 -29.01 -3.87 -7.28
N SER A 15 -29.86 -4.27 -6.34
CA SER A 15 -29.44 -4.72 -5.02
C SER A 15 -28.62 -6.02 -5.09
N MET A 16 -29.00 -6.96 -5.97
CA MET A 16 -28.25 -8.20 -6.17
C MET A 16 -26.91 -7.94 -6.85
N ILE A 17 -26.85 -7.11 -7.90
CA ILE A 17 -25.61 -6.73 -8.57
C ILE A 17 -24.65 -6.05 -7.58
N ASP A 18 -25.15 -5.14 -6.74
CA ASP A 18 -24.37 -4.47 -5.71
C ASP A 18 -23.84 -5.47 -4.66
N ALA A 19 -24.67 -6.43 -4.22
CA ALA A 19 -24.26 -7.47 -3.28
C ALA A 19 -23.16 -8.38 -3.86
N TYR A 20 -23.32 -8.88 -5.09
CA TYR A 20 -22.30 -9.70 -5.75
C TYR A 20 -21.03 -8.90 -6.06
N GLY A 21 -21.16 -7.63 -6.44
CA GLY A 21 -20.04 -6.70 -6.61
C GLY A 21 -19.25 -6.48 -5.32
N ARG A 22 -19.94 -6.33 -4.18
CA ARG A 22 -19.30 -6.26 -2.85
C ARG A 22 -18.60 -7.56 -2.46
N ALA A 23 -19.14 -8.70 -2.85
CA ALA A 23 -18.53 -10.01 -2.63
C ALA A 23 -17.36 -10.31 -3.60
N GLY A 24 -17.09 -9.43 -4.56
CA GLY A 24 -16.06 -9.64 -5.59
C GLY A 24 -16.45 -10.65 -6.68
N ASN A 25 -17.69 -11.15 -6.67
CA ASN A 25 -18.21 -12.08 -7.68
C ASN A 25 -18.74 -11.30 -8.89
N VAL A 26 -17.80 -10.79 -9.69
CA VAL A 26 -18.06 -9.96 -10.87
C VAL A 26 -18.85 -10.72 -11.94
N ASP A 27 -18.59 -12.01 -12.10
CA ASP A 27 -19.23 -12.83 -13.14
C ASP A 27 -20.73 -12.95 -12.88
N MET A 28 -21.14 -13.16 -11.63
CA MET A 28 -22.56 -13.15 -11.26
C MET A 28 -23.18 -11.76 -11.38
N ALA A 29 -22.43 -10.69 -11.08
CA ALA A 29 -22.91 -9.33 -11.28
C ALA A 29 -23.22 -9.03 -12.76
N PHE A 30 -22.39 -9.51 -13.69
CA PHE A 30 -22.66 -9.41 -15.14
C PHE A 30 -23.82 -10.29 -15.58
N ALA A 31 -23.90 -11.54 -15.12
CA ALA A 31 -25.00 -12.43 -15.48
C ALA A 31 -26.38 -11.89 -15.06
N LEU A 32 -26.42 -11.15 -13.95
CA LEU A 32 -27.63 -10.44 -13.50
C LEU A 32 -27.88 -9.16 -14.28
N TYR A 33 -26.83 -8.43 -14.66
CA TYR A 33 -26.92 -7.27 -15.55
C TYR A 33 -27.55 -7.63 -16.90
N ASP A 34 -27.11 -8.72 -17.54
CA ASP A 34 -27.63 -9.17 -18.83
C ASP A 34 -29.13 -9.51 -18.79
N ARG A 35 -29.68 -9.77 -17.59
CA ARG A 35 -31.10 -10.06 -17.36
C ARG A 35 -31.89 -8.84 -16.88
N ALA A 36 -31.20 -7.79 -16.48
CA ALA A 36 -31.83 -6.57 -15.97
C ALA A 36 -32.25 -5.67 -17.14
N LYS A 37 -33.30 -4.88 -16.93
CA LYS A 37 -33.66 -3.83 -17.87
C LYS A 37 -32.63 -2.69 -17.75
N PRO A 38 -31.97 -2.25 -18.85
CA PRO A 38 -31.01 -1.16 -18.77
C PRO A 38 -31.65 0.12 -18.24
N ASN A 39 -31.05 0.68 -17.20
CA ASN A 39 -31.37 2.00 -16.66
C ASN A 39 -30.13 2.61 -15.98
N THR A 40 -30.16 3.91 -15.70
CA THR A 40 -29.01 4.63 -15.11
C THR A 40 -28.57 4.05 -13.76
N VAL A 41 -29.49 3.53 -12.95
CA VAL A 41 -29.17 2.94 -11.64
C VAL A 41 -28.37 1.65 -11.82
N ILE A 42 -28.82 0.75 -12.70
CA ILE A 42 -28.15 -0.50 -13.03
C ILE A 42 -26.74 -0.25 -13.58
N TYR A 43 -26.59 0.72 -14.50
CA TYR A 43 -25.27 1.13 -15.01
C TYR A 43 -24.35 1.61 -13.89
N ASN A 44 -24.81 2.51 -13.04
CA ASN A 44 -24.01 3.08 -11.95
C ASN A 44 -23.59 2.03 -10.92
N THR A 45 -24.47 1.07 -10.62
CA THR A 45 -24.18 -0.05 -9.72
C THR A 45 -23.13 -0.98 -10.33
N LEU A 46 -23.24 -1.31 -11.61
CA LEU A 46 -22.27 -2.15 -12.30
C LEU A 46 -20.89 -1.47 -12.40
N LEU A 47 -20.86 -0.16 -12.66
CA LEU A 47 -19.62 0.63 -12.64
C LEU A 47 -18.93 0.60 -11.26
N ASP A 48 -19.67 0.77 -10.16
CA ASP A 48 -19.10 0.68 -8.81
C ASP A 48 -18.56 -0.72 -8.52
N ALA A 49 -19.28 -1.77 -8.94
CA ALA A 49 -18.83 -3.15 -8.83
C ALA A 49 -17.52 -3.41 -9.59
N MET A 50 -17.40 -2.94 -10.84
CA MET A 50 -16.15 -3.03 -11.61
C MET A 50 -15.01 -2.27 -10.93
N GLY A 51 -15.30 -1.13 -10.32
CA GLY A 51 -14.33 -0.36 -9.56
C GLY A 51 -13.81 -1.08 -8.32
N ARG A 52 -14.69 -1.75 -7.56
CA ARG A 52 -14.28 -2.62 -6.42
C ARG A 52 -13.44 -3.79 -6.87
N ALA A 53 -13.77 -4.37 -8.02
CA ALA A 53 -13.01 -5.46 -8.62
C ALA A 53 -11.71 -5.04 -9.32
N LYS A 54 -11.39 -3.74 -9.35
CA LYS A 54 -10.22 -3.18 -10.05
C LYS A 54 -10.18 -3.57 -11.54
N ARG A 55 -11.33 -3.55 -12.22
CA ARG A 55 -11.48 -3.88 -13.65
C ARG A 55 -11.84 -2.63 -14.49
N PRO A 56 -10.88 -1.71 -14.72
CA PRO A 56 -11.14 -0.40 -15.33
C PRO A 56 -11.56 -0.48 -16.81
N TRP A 57 -11.06 -1.46 -17.57
CA TRP A 57 -11.46 -1.67 -18.98
C TRP A 57 -12.95 -1.99 -19.10
N GLN A 58 -13.46 -2.83 -18.20
CA GLN A 58 -14.88 -3.15 -18.16
C GLN A 58 -15.70 -1.92 -17.76
N ALA A 59 -15.27 -1.14 -16.77
CA ALA A 59 -15.92 0.12 -16.43
C ALA A 59 -15.99 1.08 -17.63
N LYS A 60 -14.91 1.18 -18.43
CA LYS A 60 -14.88 1.99 -19.67
C LYS A 60 -15.85 1.47 -20.74
N SER A 61 -15.99 0.15 -20.88
CA SER A 61 -16.95 -0.47 -21.80
C SER A 61 -18.39 -0.18 -21.39
N ILE A 62 -18.72 -0.38 -20.11
CA ILE A 62 -20.05 -0.15 -19.55
C ILE A 62 -20.45 1.32 -19.71
N TYR A 63 -19.52 2.25 -19.48
CA TYR A 63 -19.79 3.67 -19.67
C TYR A 63 -20.10 4.01 -21.13
N LYS A 64 -19.33 3.48 -22.09
CA LYS A 64 -19.62 3.68 -23.52
C LYS A 64 -20.98 3.10 -23.91
N GLU A 65 -21.32 1.93 -23.38
CA GLU A 65 -22.60 1.27 -23.60
C GLU A 65 -23.78 2.10 -23.05
N MET A 66 -23.63 2.69 -21.86
CA MET A 66 -24.61 3.60 -21.28
C MET A 66 -24.92 4.77 -22.22
N ILE A 67 -23.87 5.41 -22.78
CA ILE A 67 -24.02 6.51 -23.75
C ILE A 67 -24.68 6.03 -25.04
N SER A 68 -24.25 4.89 -25.60
CA SER A 68 -24.81 4.37 -26.86
C SER A 68 -26.28 3.98 -26.72
N ASN A 69 -26.70 3.56 -25.53
CA ASN A 69 -28.09 3.25 -25.21
C ASN A 69 -28.93 4.51 -24.87
N GLY A 70 -28.36 5.71 -25.00
CA GLY A 70 -29.06 6.98 -24.85
C GLY A 70 -29.24 7.45 -23.41
N PHE A 71 -28.57 6.82 -22.44
CA PHE A 71 -28.64 7.26 -21.04
C PHE A 71 -27.63 8.38 -20.78
N SER A 72 -28.10 9.49 -20.22
CA SER A 72 -27.24 10.60 -19.84
C SER A 72 -26.50 10.29 -18.53
N PRO A 73 -25.16 10.41 -18.48
CA PRO A 73 -24.41 10.35 -17.25
C PRO A 73 -24.88 11.41 -16.27
N ASN A 74 -24.96 11.04 -15.00
CA ASN A 74 -25.25 11.97 -13.91
C ASN A 74 -24.10 11.97 -12.89
N TRP A 75 -24.26 12.74 -11.82
CA TRP A 75 -23.27 12.83 -10.75
C TRP A 75 -22.84 11.44 -10.22
N ALA A 76 -23.78 10.52 -10.03
CA ALA A 76 -23.49 9.18 -9.52
C ALA A 76 -22.67 8.35 -10.54
N THR A 77 -22.91 8.53 -11.84
CA THR A 77 -22.11 7.90 -12.91
C THR A 77 -20.65 8.34 -12.82
N TYR A 78 -20.40 9.64 -12.76
CA TYR A 78 -19.03 10.17 -12.66
C TYR A 78 -18.35 9.77 -11.35
N ALA A 79 -19.07 9.81 -10.23
CA ALA A 79 -18.55 9.37 -8.95
C ALA A 79 -18.14 7.89 -8.97
N SER A 80 -18.94 7.00 -9.59
CA SER A 80 -18.59 5.59 -9.77
C SER A 80 -17.38 5.39 -10.69
N LEU A 81 -17.28 6.14 -11.79
CA LEU A 81 -16.13 6.08 -12.69
C LEU A 81 -14.84 6.55 -12.01
N LEU A 82 -14.90 7.66 -11.29
CA LEU A 82 -13.75 8.20 -10.56
C LEU A 82 -13.26 7.19 -9.51
N ARG A 83 -14.18 6.56 -8.76
CA ARG A 83 -13.83 5.48 -7.84
C ARG A 83 -13.22 4.28 -8.55
N ALA A 84 -13.75 3.90 -9.70
CA ALA A 84 -13.27 2.75 -10.46
C ALA A 84 -11.85 2.96 -11.00
N TYR A 85 -11.61 4.08 -11.68
CA TYR A 85 -10.30 4.41 -12.22
C TYR A 85 -9.29 4.71 -11.10
N GLY A 86 -9.70 5.43 -10.06
CA GLY A 86 -8.86 5.73 -8.90
C GLY A 86 -8.34 4.46 -8.20
N ARG A 87 -9.24 3.53 -7.84
CA ARG A 87 -8.86 2.26 -7.18
C ARG A 87 -8.02 1.33 -8.05
N ALA A 88 -8.17 1.44 -9.37
CA ALA A 88 -7.40 0.66 -10.35
C ALA A 88 -6.07 1.33 -10.74
N ARG A 89 -5.78 2.54 -10.24
CA ARG A 89 -4.58 3.34 -10.60
C ARG A 89 -4.54 3.77 -12.07
N TYR A 90 -5.70 3.97 -12.69
CA TYR A 90 -5.82 4.47 -14.06
C TYR A 90 -5.86 6.01 -13.99
N GLY A 91 -4.69 6.60 -13.75
CA GLY A 91 -4.58 8.02 -13.41
C GLY A 91 -5.10 8.96 -14.48
N GLU A 92 -4.75 8.73 -15.75
CA GLU A 92 -5.21 9.58 -16.86
C GLU A 92 -6.74 9.58 -17.00
N ASP A 93 -7.38 8.40 -17.03
CA ASP A 93 -8.85 8.30 -17.11
C ASP A 93 -9.51 8.92 -15.87
N ALA A 94 -8.96 8.74 -14.66
CA ALA A 94 -9.48 9.33 -13.44
C ALA A 94 -9.40 10.87 -13.46
N LEU A 95 -8.27 11.43 -13.92
CA LEU A 95 -8.07 12.88 -14.01
C LEU A 95 -8.95 13.50 -15.11
N ASN A 96 -9.21 12.78 -16.21
CA ASN A 96 -10.15 13.22 -17.23
C ASN A 96 -11.59 13.29 -16.67
N VAL A 97 -12.02 12.27 -15.90
CA VAL A 97 -13.32 12.29 -15.21
C VAL A 97 -13.39 13.44 -14.19
N TYR A 98 -12.30 13.68 -13.45
CA TYR A 98 -12.20 14.80 -12.50
C TYR A 98 -12.43 16.16 -13.19
N LYS A 99 -11.72 16.41 -14.29
CA LYS A 99 -11.85 17.64 -15.10
C LYS A 99 -13.25 17.78 -15.68
N GLU A 100 -13.82 16.70 -16.22
CA GLU A 100 -15.18 16.72 -16.76
C GLU A 100 -16.25 17.04 -15.69
N MET A 101 -16.09 16.50 -14.47
CA MET A 101 -16.98 16.86 -13.35
C MET A 101 -16.89 18.37 -13.04
N LYS A 102 -15.67 18.93 -13.01
CA LYS A 102 -15.44 20.36 -12.74
C LYS A 102 -16.03 21.25 -13.83
N ASP A 103 -15.81 20.90 -15.11
CA ASP A 103 -16.34 21.66 -16.26
C ASP A 103 -17.88 21.68 -16.27
N LYS A 104 -18.51 20.61 -15.79
CA LYS A 104 -19.97 20.50 -15.64
C LYS A 104 -20.52 21.12 -14.35
N GLY A 105 -19.67 21.69 -13.50
CA GLY A 105 -20.07 22.23 -12.20
C GLY A 105 -20.59 21.18 -11.22
N LEU A 106 -20.19 19.91 -11.38
CA LEU A 106 -20.55 18.83 -10.47
C LEU A 106 -19.64 18.86 -9.25
N GLU A 107 -20.23 18.99 -8.06
CA GLU A 107 -19.48 19.02 -6.81
C GLU A 107 -18.82 17.67 -6.51
N LEU A 108 -17.54 17.68 -6.12
CA LEU A 108 -16.85 16.49 -5.62
C LEU A 108 -17.02 16.37 -4.11
N THR A 109 -17.26 15.14 -3.64
CA THR A 109 -17.27 14.83 -2.20
C THR A 109 -15.85 14.55 -1.70
N VAL A 110 -15.64 14.66 -0.38
CA VAL A 110 -14.37 14.32 0.28
C VAL A 110 -13.88 12.93 -0.11
N VAL A 111 -14.79 11.95 -0.20
CA VAL A 111 -14.46 10.57 -0.59
C VAL A 111 -13.85 10.51 -1.99
N LEU A 112 -14.33 11.33 -2.92
CA LEU A 112 -13.81 11.40 -4.29
C LEU A 112 -12.44 12.08 -4.33
N TYR A 113 -12.24 13.17 -3.60
CA TYR A 113 -10.92 13.81 -3.42
C TYR A 113 -9.90 12.85 -2.83
N ASN A 114 -10.24 12.16 -1.74
CA ASN A 114 -9.37 11.18 -1.11
C ASN A 114 -9.01 10.04 -2.08
N THR A 115 -9.98 9.59 -2.88
CA THR A 115 -9.73 8.54 -3.89
C THR A 115 -8.73 9.01 -4.95
N LEU A 116 -8.85 10.25 -5.42
CA LEU A 116 -7.90 10.84 -6.35
C LEU A 116 -6.50 11.01 -5.73
N LEU A 117 -6.41 11.53 -4.52
CA LEU A 117 -5.13 11.74 -3.84
C LEU A 117 -4.41 10.43 -3.55
N VAL A 118 -5.14 9.39 -3.12
CA VAL A 118 -4.57 8.03 -2.95
C VAL A 118 -4.10 7.47 -4.28
N MET A 119 -4.85 7.68 -5.36
CA MET A 119 -4.44 7.27 -6.69
C MET A 119 -3.16 8.01 -7.12
N CYS A 120 -3.10 9.33 -6.96
CA CYS A 120 -1.92 10.13 -7.28
C CYS A 120 -0.70 9.65 -6.48
N ALA A 121 -0.87 9.32 -5.19
CA ALA A 121 0.18 8.77 -4.34
C ALA A 121 0.66 7.40 -4.82
N ASP A 122 -0.25 6.55 -5.28
CA ASP A 122 0.08 5.24 -5.81
C ASP A 122 0.81 5.33 -7.16
N VAL A 123 0.44 6.28 -8.03
CA VAL A 123 1.02 6.46 -9.38
C VAL A 123 2.27 7.35 -9.37
N GLY A 124 2.40 8.28 -8.42
CA GLY A 124 3.49 9.27 -8.36
C GLY A 124 3.16 10.61 -9.05
N LEU A 125 1.87 10.97 -9.15
CA LEU A 125 1.40 12.21 -9.79
C LEU A 125 1.41 13.38 -8.79
N ALA A 126 2.60 13.92 -8.51
CA ALA A 126 2.79 14.90 -7.44
C ALA A 126 2.18 16.27 -7.73
N ASP A 127 2.28 16.76 -8.98
CA ASP A 127 1.76 18.07 -9.35
C ASP A 127 0.23 18.07 -9.35
N GLU A 128 -0.38 17.03 -9.90
CA GLU A 128 -1.83 16.85 -9.88
C GLU A 128 -2.36 16.65 -8.45
N ALA A 129 -1.62 15.94 -7.59
CA ALA A 129 -2.00 15.81 -6.19
C ALA A 129 -2.01 17.16 -5.46
N ALA A 130 -1.04 18.04 -5.75
CA ALA A 130 -0.99 19.38 -5.19
C ALA A 130 -2.17 20.24 -5.68
N GLU A 131 -2.47 20.21 -6.97
CA GLU A 131 -3.62 20.92 -7.56
C GLU A 131 -4.95 20.45 -6.94
N ILE A 132 -5.16 19.13 -6.86
CA ILE A 132 -6.37 18.52 -6.29
C ILE A 132 -6.52 18.87 -4.80
N PHE A 133 -5.41 18.94 -4.06
CA PHE A 133 -5.42 19.32 -2.65
C PHE A 133 -5.77 20.80 -2.44
N GLU A 134 -5.22 21.70 -3.25
CA GLU A 134 -5.60 23.12 -3.20
C GLU A 134 -7.06 23.33 -3.59
N ASP A 135 -7.54 22.59 -4.59
CA ASP A 135 -8.96 22.58 -4.96
C ASP A 135 -9.85 22.12 -3.79
N MET A 136 -9.46 21.05 -3.08
CA MET A 136 -10.18 20.58 -1.89
C MET A 136 -10.24 21.65 -0.80
N LYS A 137 -9.15 22.39 -0.55
CA LYS A 137 -9.14 23.49 0.44
C LYS A 137 -10.08 24.62 0.07
N ASN A 138 -10.15 24.96 -1.22
CA ASN A 138 -10.95 26.10 -1.69
C ASN A 138 -12.46 25.84 -1.62
N LEU A 139 -12.90 24.57 -1.54
CA LEU A 139 -14.31 24.23 -1.30
C LEU A 139 -14.83 24.68 0.07
N GLY A 140 -13.97 24.69 1.10
CA GLY A 140 -14.31 25.15 2.46
C GLY A 140 -14.68 26.64 2.54
N LYS A 141 -14.39 27.43 1.50
CA LYS A 141 -14.75 28.86 1.43
C LYS A 141 -16.13 29.11 0.81
N PHE A 142 -16.70 28.14 0.08
CA PHE A 142 -17.92 28.33 -0.72
C PHE A 142 -19.17 27.68 -0.12
N GLN A 143 -19.03 26.65 0.73
CA GLN A 143 -20.17 26.04 1.42
C GLN A 143 -20.36 26.62 2.82
N ARG A 144 -21.57 27.14 3.03
CA ARG A 144 -22.07 27.89 4.19
C ARG A 144 -22.19 27.00 5.43
N TRP A 145 -21.07 26.60 6.03
CA TRP A 145 -21.01 25.96 7.35
C TRP A 145 -20.99 27.07 8.41
N ARG A 146 -21.91 27.02 9.38
CA ARG A 146 -22.03 28.09 10.39
C ARG A 146 -21.06 27.91 11.56
N ASP A 147 -20.54 26.71 11.80
CA ASP A 147 -19.63 26.42 12.92
C ASP A 147 -18.58 25.36 12.57
N LEU A 148 -17.42 25.43 13.24
CA LEU A 148 -16.24 24.56 13.04
C LEU A 148 -16.55 23.07 13.31
N ASN A 149 -17.49 22.78 14.22
CA ASN A 149 -17.88 21.42 14.58
C ASN A 149 -18.68 20.71 13.48
N ASP A 150 -19.49 21.43 12.69
CA ASP A 150 -20.23 20.84 11.57
C ASP A 150 -19.27 20.44 10.43
N MET A 151 -18.15 21.15 10.30
CA MET A 151 -17.08 20.84 9.33
C MET A 151 -16.27 19.60 9.73
N LEU A 152 -16.09 19.37 11.04
CA LEU A 152 -15.46 18.18 11.62
C LEU A 152 -16.37 16.95 11.55
N GLU A 153 -17.68 17.12 11.77
CA GLU A 153 -18.67 16.04 11.61
C GLU A 153 -18.94 15.68 10.14
N ALA A 154 -18.79 16.63 9.21
CA ALA A 154 -18.90 16.40 7.77
C ALA A 154 -17.60 15.89 7.10
N GLY A 155 -16.48 15.84 7.83
CA GLY A 155 -15.21 15.25 7.38
C GLY A 155 -14.37 16.13 6.44
N PHE A 156 -14.51 17.46 6.52
CA PHE A 156 -13.92 18.43 5.58
C PHE A 156 -12.62 19.11 6.06
N GLU A 157 -11.85 18.48 6.93
CA GLU A 157 -10.45 18.88 7.17
C GLU A 157 -9.47 17.92 6.48
N PRO A 158 -8.29 18.38 6.01
CA PRO A 158 -7.19 17.50 5.60
C PRO A 158 -6.85 16.55 6.73
N ASN A 159 -7.45 15.37 6.73
CA ASN A 159 -7.14 14.37 7.74
C ASN A 159 -5.75 13.77 7.48
N ILE A 160 -5.22 13.06 8.47
CA ILE A 160 -3.89 12.46 8.40
C ILE A 160 -3.69 11.62 7.13
N PHE A 161 -4.74 11.00 6.58
CA PHE A 161 -4.67 10.20 5.34
C PHE A 161 -4.37 11.04 4.10
N VAL A 162 -4.97 12.23 3.97
CA VAL A 162 -4.71 13.14 2.84
C VAL A 162 -3.26 13.62 2.87
N LEU A 163 -2.79 14.05 4.04
CA LEU A 163 -1.41 14.51 4.22
C LEU A 163 -0.40 13.38 4.03
N THR A 164 -0.72 12.15 4.48
CA THR A 164 0.06 10.94 4.17
C THR A 164 0.17 10.72 2.67
N SER A 165 -0.94 10.84 1.93
CA SER A 165 -0.96 10.63 0.48
C SER A 165 -0.08 11.65 -0.25
N LEU A 166 -0.12 12.92 0.17
CA LEU A 166 0.74 13.97 -0.37
C LEU A 166 2.22 13.74 -0.08
N ILE A 167 2.56 13.35 1.15
CA ILE A 167 3.94 12.99 1.51
C ILE A 167 4.44 11.83 0.64
N GLN A 168 3.61 10.82 0.43
CA GLN A 168 3.95 9.70 -0.46
C GLN A 168 4.17 10.17 -1.90
N CYS A 169 3.33 11.06 -2.44
CA CYS A 169 3.51 11.66 -3.76
C CYS A 169 4.85 12.40 -3.87
N TYR A 170 5.10 13.35 -2.96
CA TYR A 170 6.30 14.18 -2.99
C TYR A 170 7.56 13.34 -2.78
N GLY A 171 7.52 12.32 -1.94
CA GLY A 171 8.61 11.37 -1.76
C GLY A 171 8.96 10.62 -3.04
N LYS A 172 7.96 10.10 -3.78
CA LYS A 172 8.19 9.46 -5.08
C LYS A 172 8.73 10.42 -6.14
N ALA A 173 8.33 11.68 -6.08
CA ALA A 173 8.83 12.74 -6.94
C ALA A 173 10.19 13.33 -6.48
N GLN A 174 10.79 12.80 -5.40
CA GLN A 174 12.03 13.30 -4.80
C GLN A 174 11.98 14.79 -4.42
N ARG A 175 10.80 15.28 -4.02
CA ARG A 175 10.56 16.66 -3.57
C ARG A 175 10.59 16.74 -2.05
N THR A 176 11.76 16.51 -1.45
CA THR A 176 11.93 16.41 0.01
C THR A 176 11.47 17.67 0.76
N ASP A 177 11.70 18.85 0.21
CA ASP A 177 11.26 20.11 0.84
C ASP A 177 9.73 20.18 0.94
N ASP A 178 9.00 19.67 -0.04
CA ASP A 178 7.53 19.65 -0.01
C ASP A 178 7.00 18.57 0.93
N VAL A 179 7.74 17.47 1.12
CA VAL A 179 7.48 16.49 2.20
C VAL A 179 7.58 17.18 3.56
N VAL A 180 8.67 17.93 3.82
CA VAL A 180 8.89 18.62 5.10
C VAL A 180 7.83 19.71 5.34
N LYS A 181 7.47 20.50 4.32
CA LYS A 181 6.38 21.48 4.42
C LYS A 181 5.05 20.81 4.76
N THR A 182 4.73 19.72 4.07
CA THR A 182 3.49 18.96 4.32
C THR A 182 3.47 18.35 5.72
N PHE A 183 4.62 17.85 6.19
CA PHE A 183 4.79 17.37 7.55
C PHE A 183 4.53 18.45 8.60
N ASN A 184 5.15 19.63 8.47
CA ASN A 184 4.94 20.73 9.40
C ASN A 184 3.45 21.15 9.46
N ARG A 185 2.75 21.05 8.32
CA ARG A 185 1.32 21.33 8.24
C ARG A 185 0.47 20.40 9.11
N VAL A 186 0.89 19.16 9.35
CA VAL A 186 0.19 18.22 10.25
C VAL A 186 0.08 18.81 11.66
N TYR A 187 1.16 19.38 12.18
CA TYR A 187 1.19 20.00 13.51
C TYR A 187 0.52 21.37 13.54
N GLU A 188 0.62 22.15 12.47
CA GLU A 188 -0.11 23.43 12.36
C GLU A 188 -1.63 23.23 12.42
N LEU A 189 -2.12 22.08 11.95
CA LEU A 189 -3.53 21.69 12.02
C LEU A 189 -3.89 20.99 13.35
N GLY A 190 -2.94 20.83 14.28
CA GLY A 190 -3.18 20.13 15.55
C GLY A 190 -3.41 18.62 15.39
N ILE A 191 -3.06 18.04 14.24
CA ILE A 191 -3.21 16.61 13.96
C ILE A 191 -2.01 15.86 14.54
N THR A 192 -2.27 14.78 15.27
CA THR A 192 -1.22 13.91 15.79
C THR A 192 -0.85 12.85 14.75
N PRO A 193 0.43 12.72 14.35
CA PRO A 193 0.88 11.62 13.50
C PRO A 193 0.59 10.25 14.13
N ASP A 194 0.07 9.32 13.34
CA ASP A 194 -0.08 7.93 13.74
C ASP A 194 1.11 7.07 13.24
N ASP A 195 1.16 5.81 13.66
CA ASP A 195 2.19 4.86 13.24
C ASP A 195 2.22 4.69 11.70
N ARG A 196 1.07 4.78 11.02
CA ARG A 196 1.00 4.60 9.56
C ARG A 196 1.61 5.78 8.82
N PHE A 197 1.35 6.99 9.29
CA PHE A 197 1.96 8.21 8.79
C PHE A 197 3.49 8.18 8.98
N CYS A 198 3.96 7.76 10.15
CA CYS A 198 5.38 7.59 10.43
C CYS A 198 6.02 6.52 9.53
N GLY A 199 5.33 5.40 9.28
CA GLY A 199 5.76 4.40 8.30
C GLY A 199 5.83 4.93 6.87
N CYS A 200 4.95 5.87 6.49
CA CYS A 200 5.02 6.54 5.20
C CYS A 200 6.26 7.44 5.09
N LEU A 201 6.55 8.26 6.11
CA LEU A 201 7.78 9.06 6.16
C LEU A 201 9.03 8.17 6.06
N LEU A 202 9.05 7.05 6.79
CA LEU A 202 10.15 6.10 6.75
C LEU A 202 10.33 5.50 5.35
N ASN A 203 9.23 5.15 4.66
CA ASN A 203 9.30 4.72 3.26
C ASN A 203 9.75 5.83 2.31
N VAL A 204 9.44 7.10 2.57
CA VAL A 204 10.00 8.20 1.76
C VAL A 204 11.51 8.27 1.94
N MET A 205 12.03 8.08 3.16
CA MET A 205 13.47 8.08 3.44
C MET A 205 14.23 7.01 2.65
N THR A 206 13.66 5.81 2.44
CA THR A 206 14.34 4.77 1.66
C THR A 206 14.63 5.19 0.21
N HIS A 207 13.87 6.15 -0.34
CA HIS A 207 14.05 6.64 -1.70
C HIS A 207 14.72 8.03 -1.76
N THR A 208 15.09 8.59 -0.61
CA THR A 208 15.64 9.95 -0.49
C THR A 208 17.18 9.91 -0.53
N PRO A 209 17.85 10.79 -1.29
CA PRO A 209 19.30 10.88 -1.30
C PRO A 209 19.88 11.18 0.09
N ARG A 210 21.07 10.62 0.38
CA ARG A 210 21.72 10.70 1.72
C ARG A 210 21.84 12.13 2.26
N GLU A 211 22.15 13.09 1.38
CA GLU A 211 22.31 14.51 1.72
C GLU A 211 21.03 15.15 2.25
N GLU A 212 19.87 14.65 1.84
CA GLU A 212 18.57 15.18 2.23
C GLU A 212 17.92 14.43 3.39
N LEU A 213 18.42 13.23 3.73
CA LEU A 213 17.88 12.40 4.82
C LEU A 213 17.83 13.15 6.15
N VAL A 214 18.79 14.03 6.41
CA VAL A 214 18.86 14.84 7.63
C VAL A 214 17.57 15.64 7.85
N LYS A 215 16.97 16.18 6.78
CA LYS A 215 15.71 16.93 6.85
C LYS A 215 14.55 16.05 7.34
N LEU A 216 14.54 14.77 6.95
CA LEU A 216 13.48 13.82 7.28
C LEU A 216 13.66 13.17 8.65
N ILE A 217 14.89 13.05 9.15
CA ILE A 217 15.18 12.56 10.51
C ILE A 217 14.48 13.43 11.55
N ASP A 218 14.56 14.75 11.39
CA ASP A 218 13.91 15.70 12.31
C ASP A 218 12.38 15.56 12.27
N CYS A 219 11.80 15.32 11.09
CA CYS A 219 10.37 15.06 10.95
C CYS A 219 9.97 13.77 11.67
N ILE A 220 10.68 12.66 11.42
CA ILE A 220 10.39 11.38 12.06
C ILE A 220 10.58 11.46 13.58
N GLY A 221 11.63 12.11 14.06
CA GLY A 221 11.89 12.26 15.50
C GLY A 221 10.80 13.05 16.22
N LYS A 222 10.22 14.06 15.57
CA LYS A 222 9.06 14.79 16.10
C LYS A 222 7.78 13.94 16.10
N ALA A 223 7.59 13.12 15.06
CA ALA A 223 6.39 12.29 14.91
C ALA A 223 6.39 11.09 15.86
N ASN A 224 7.51 10.39 15.94
CA ASN A 224 7.72 9.23 16.78
C ASN A 224 9.17 9.25 17.29
N PRO A 225 9.41 9.70 18.53
CA PRO A 225 10.76 9.83 19.08
C PRO A 225 11.56 8.53 19.08
N LYS A 226 10.91 7.37 19.32
CA LYS A 226 11.59 6.06 19.28
C LYS A 226 12.05 5.70 17.88
N LEU A 227 11.19 5.92 16.87
CA LEU A 227 11.57 5.70 15.47
C LEU A 227 12.69 6.67 15.05
N GLY A 228 12.61 7.92 15.49
CA GLY A 228 13.65 8.93 15.24
C GLY A 228 15.00 8.55 15.81
N GLY A 229 15.04 7.95 17.02
CA GLY A 229 16.27 7.42 17.61
C GLY A 229 16.93 6.37 16.74
N VAL A 230 16.16 5.33 16.36
CA VAL A 230 16.63 4.24 15.48
C VAL A 230 17.16 4.78 14.15
N VAL A 231 16.41 5.65 13.48
CA VAL A 231 16.81 6.21 12.19
C VAL A 231 18.05 7.12 12.33
N LYS A 232 18.17 7.87 13.44
CA LYS A 232 19.34 8.71 13.71
C LYS A 232 20.60 7.88 13.94
N LEU A 233 20.50 6.71 14.55
CA LEU A 233 21.62 5.77 14.69
C LEU A 233 22.06 5.20 13.35
N LEU A 234 21.14 4.98 12.41
CA LEU A 234 21.46 4.50 11.06
C LEU A 234 22.13 5.55 10.18
N VAL A 235 21.68 6.81 10.25
CA VAL A 235 22.20 7.87 9.38
C VAL A 235 23.40 8.61 10.02
N GLY A 236 23.53 8.55 11.35
CA GLY A 236 24.59 9.20 12.10
C GLY A 236 25.95 8.49 12.02
N GLU A 237 27.02 9.20 12.38
CA GLU A 237 28.40 8.69 12.34
C GLU A 237 28.78 7.83 13.57
N GLN A 238 27.91 7.72 14.58
CA GLN A 238 28.19 6.93 15.78
C GLN A 238 27.67 5.50 15.64
N ASN A 239 28.57 4.60 15.22
CA ASN A 239 28.25 3.19 15.03
C ASN A 239 28.34 2.43 16.38
N ASN A 240 27.24 2.46 17.15
CA ASN A 240 27.07 1.62 18.34
C ASN A 240 26.00 0.56 18.08
N GLU A 241 26.44 -0.59 17.58
CA GLU A 241 25.58 -1.70 17.16
C GLU A 241 24.70 -2.26 18.31
N GLY A 242 25.25 -2.30 19.53
CA GLY A 242 24.51 -2.72 20.73
C GLY A 242 23.38 -1.76 21.09
N ALA A 243 23.62 -0.45 20.95
CA ALA A 243 22.58 0.56 21.16
C ALA A 243 21.49 0.49 20.08
N PHE A 244 21.88 0.29 18.82
CA PHE A 244 20.93 0.17 17.70
C PHE A 244 19.93 -0.98 17.89
N LYS A 245 20.41 -2.19 18.20
CA LYS A 245 19.54 -3.36 18.39
C LYS A 245 18.56 -3.17 19.55
N ASN A 246 19.03 -2.55 20.64
CA ASN A 246 18.19 -2.25 21.80
C ASN A 246 17.10 -1.23 21.46
N GLU A 247 17.45 -0.11 20.81
CA GLU A 247 16.46 0.89 20.39
C GLU A 247 15.45 0.33 19.39
N ALA A 248 15.90 -0.47 18.41
CA ALA A 248 15.02 -1.13 17.45
C ALA A 248 14.03 -2.09 18.14
N SER A 249 14.50 -2.87 19.11
CA SER A 249 13.64 -3.77 19.91
C SER A 249 12.59 -3.01 20.70
N GLU A 250 12.98 -1.92 21.36
CA GLU A 250 12.06 -1.05 22.07
C GLU A 250 11.01 -0.40 21.17
N LEU A 251 11.41 0.03 19.97
CA LEU A 251 10.50 0.56 18.96
C LEU A 251 9.45 -0.49 18.59
N PHE A 252 9.87 -1.71 18.22
CA PHE A 252 8.94 -2.79 17.83
C PHE A 252 8.01 -3.23 18.96
N ASN A 253 8.40 -3.04 20.23
CA ASN A 253 7.53 -3.33 21.38
C ASN A 253 6.50 -2.23 21.64
N CYS A 254 6.73 -1.00 21.17
CA CYS A 254 5.84 0.13 21.38
C CYS A 254 4.83 0.37 20.24
N ILE A 255 5.13 -0.06 19.02
CA ILE A 255 4.27 0.16 17.86
C ILE A 255 3.22 -0.93 17.67
N SER A 256 2.15 -0.57 16.95
CA SER A 256 1.02 -1.46 16.65
C SER A 256 1.44 -2.67 15.81
N SER A 257 0.84 -3.85 16.04
CA SER A 257 1.27 -5.09 15.37
C SER A 257 1.10 -5.06 13.84
N ASP A 258 0.11 -4.32 13.34
CA ASP A 258 -0.19 -4.16 11.92
C ASP A 258 0.88 -3.36 11.16
N VAL A 259 1.68 -2.54 11.85
CA VAL A 259 2.75 -1.74 11.23
C VAL A 259 4.14 -2.34 11.39
N LYS A 260 4.36 -3.28 12.34
CA LYS A 260 5.69 -3.83 12.66
C LYS A 260 6.43 -4.36 11.42
N LYS A 261 5.73 -5.12 10.58
CA LYS A 261 6.30 -5.67 9.35
C LYS A 261 6.68 -4.58 8.35
N ALA A 262 5.83 -3.57 8.18
CA ALA A 262 6.12 -2.45 7.29
C ALA A 262 7.34 -1.66 7.77
N TYR A 263 7.42 -1.37 9.07
CA TYR A 263 8.57 -0.68 9.67
C TYR A 263 9.86 -1.47 9.51
N CYS A 264 9.83 -2.77 9.84
CA CYS A 264 11.01 -3.63 9.74
C CYS A 264 11.52 -3.69 8.30
N ASN A 265 10.63 -3.89 7.33
CA ASN A 265 11.00 -3.85 5.91
C ASN A 265 11.61 -2.51 5.49
N CYS A 266 10.98 -1.38 5.84
CA CYS A 266 11.50 -0.06 5.47
C CYS A 266 12.85 0.24 6.12
N LEU A 267 13.05 -0.15 7.39
CA LEU A 267 14.33 0.03 8.07
C LEU A 267 15.42 -0.84 7.41
N ILE A 268 15.09 -2.08 7.02
CA ILE A 268 16.00 -2.94 6.26
C ILE A 268 16.35 -2.29 4.91
N ASP A 269 15.35 -1.82 4.16
CA ASP A 269 15.56 -1.13 2.89
C ASP A 269 16.44 0.12 3.06
N LEU A 270 16.24 0.89 4.15
CA LEU A 270 17.07 2.04 4.48
C LEU A 270 18.52 1.64 4.78
N CYS A 271 18.74 0.59 5.58
CA CYS A 271 20.08 0.07 5.85
C CYS A 271 20.79 -0.36 4.56
N VAL A 272 20.09 -1.09 3.68
CA VAL A 272 20.65 -1.53 2.39
C VAL A 272 21.02 -0.32 1.52
N ASN A 273 20.17 0.70 1.45
CA ASN A 273 20.45 1.90 0.67
C ASN A 273 21.57 2.79 1.26
N LEU A 274 21.93 2.59 2.52
CA LEU A 274 23.04 3.23 3.20
C LEU A 274 24.31 2.36 3.24
N ASP A 275 24.30 1.20 2.57
CA ASP A 275 25.37 0.20 2.59
C ASP A 275 25.70 -0.37 4.01
N LEU A 276 24.71 -0.40 4.91
CA LEU A 276 24.81 -0.89 6.28
C LEU A 276 24.26 -2.33 6.41
N LEU A 277 24.92 -3.28 5.75
CA LEU A 277 24.44 -4.67 5.69
C LEU A 277 24.36 -5.35 7.07
N GLU A 278 25.33 -5.12 7.97
CA GLU A 278 25.33 -5.69 9.32
C GLU A 278 24.09 -5.24 10.12
N SER A 279 23.77 -3.95 10.08
CA SER A 279 22.55 -3.42 10.72
C SER A 279 21.28 -3.97 10.08
N ALA A 280 21.29 -4.21 8.77
CA ALA A 280 20.18 -4.84 8.06
C ALA A 280 19.96 -6.30 8.51
N CYS A 281 21.03 -7.08 8.63
CA CYS A 281 21.01 -8.45 9.19
C CYS A 281 20.51 -8.45 10.64
N ALA A 282 20.99 -7.53 11.47
CA ALA A 282 20.54 -7.39 12.86
C ALA A 282 19.03 -7.11 12.96
N LEU A 283 18.48 -6.26 12.10
CA LEU A 283 17.04 -6.01 12.01
C LEU A 283 16.26 -7.24 11.54
N LEU A 284 16.77 -7.99 10.56
CA LEU A 284 16.14 -9.24 10.11
C LEU A 284 16.09 -10.26 11.26
N GLY A 285 17.21 -10.47 11.96
CA GLY A 285 17.28 -11.36 13.11
C GLY A 285 16.31 -10.95 14.23
N LEU A 286 16.22 -9.64 14.50
CA LEU A 286 15.24 -9.11 15.44
C LEU A 286 13.80 -9.39 14.97
N GLY A 287 13.49 -9.17 13.70
CA GLY A 287 12.18 -9.46 13.11
C GLY A 287 11.78 -10.94 13.18
N LEU A 288 12.74 -11.86 13.04
CA LEU A 288 12.52 -13.29 13.22
C LEU A 288 12.22 -13.63 14.69
N SER A 289 12.96 -13.03 15.62
CA SER A 289 12.81 -13.26 17.07
C SER A 289 11.50 -12.73 17.63
N LEU A 290 11.00 -11.62 17.07
CA LEU A 290 9.72 -11.00 17.45
C LEU A 290 8.51 -11.56 16.66
N GLU A 291 8.70 -12.65 15.90
CA GLU A 291 7.69 -13.28 15.05
C GLU A 291 7.02 -12.34 14.03
N ILE A 292 7.67 -11.22 13.69
CA ILE A 292 7.19 -10.27 12.67
C ILE A 292 7.09 -10.98 11.30
N TYR A 293 7.99 -11.94 11.06
CA TYR A 293 8.01 -12.77 9.87
C TYR A 293 7.73 -14.25 10.19
N ALA A 294 6.61 -14.58 10.82
CA ALA A 294 6.27 -15.95 11.23
C ALA A 294 6.59 -17.05 10.18
N ALA A 295 6.30 -16.81 8.89
CA ALA A 295 6.65 -17.74 7.81
C ALA A 295 8.17 -17.87 7.56
N LEU A 296 8.94 -16.79 7.67
CA LEU A 296 10.39 -16.86 7.64
C LEU A 296 10.97 -17.41 8.94
N THR A 297 10.37 -17.19 10.10
CA THR A 297 10.83 -17.76 11.37
C THR A 297 10.79 -19.29 11.29
N ALA A 298 9.69 -19.86 10.79
CA ALA A 298 9.59 -21.30 10.55
C ALA A 298 10.64 -21.80 9.54
N LEU A 299 10.88 -21.04 8.46
CA LEU A 299 11.93 -21.35 7.48
C LEU A 299 13.33 -21.29 8.11
N HIS A 300 13.61 -20.28 8.94
CA HIS A 300 14.92 -20.07 9.56
C HIS A 300 15.23 -21.17 10.59
N VAL A 301 14.25 -21.58 11.40
CA VAL A 301 14.38 -22.75 12.29
C VAL A 301 14.70 -23.99 11.48
N TRP A 302 13.94 -24.23 10.42
CA TRP A 302 14.15 -25.39 9.56
C TRP A 302 15.50 -25.38 8.83
N ILE A 303 15.99 -24.22 8.37
CA ILE A 303 17.32 -24.08 7.76
C ILE A 303 18.42 -24.35 8.78
N ASN A 304 18.28 -23.88 10.02
CA ASN A 304 19.23 -24.18 11.10
C ASN A 304 19.28 -25.67 11.45
N ASP A 305 18.14 -26.36 11.41
CA ASP A 305 18.09 -27.81 11.61
C ASP A 305 18.77 -28.55 10.46
N LEU A 306 18.54 -28.11 9.21
CA LEU A 306 19.23 -28.65 8.02
C LEU A 306 20.74 -28.41 8.06
N ALA A 307 21.21 -27.24 8.50
CA ALA A 307 22.64 -26.94 8.60
C ALA A 307 23.36 -27.87 9.60
N LYS A 308 22.64 -28.39 10.60
CA LYS A 308 23.16 -29.34 11.60
C LYS A 308 22.99 -30.81 11.21
N ALA A 309 22.17 -31.11 10.20
CA ALA A 309 21.92 -32.48 9.73
C ALA A 309 23.19 -33.24 9.26
N PRO A 310 24.20 -32.60 8.63
CA PRO A 310 25.46 -33.26 8.30
C PRO A 310 26.26 -33.72 9.54
N GLU A 311 26.14 -33.01 10.66
CA GLU A 311 26.80 -33.36 11.93
C GLU A 311 26.12 -34.54 12.64
N SER A 312 24.81 -34.74 12.38
CA SER A 312 24.03 -35.86 12.92
C SER A 312 24.00 -37.11 12.04
N GLY A 313 24.63 -37.06 10.85
CA GLY A 313 24.68 -38.18 9.90
C GLY A 313 23.38 -38.39 9.12
N GLU A 314 22.52 -37.38 9.04
CA GLU A 314 21.28 -37.42 8.24
C GLU A 314 21.54 -36.94 6.80
N GLU A 315 21.02 -37.68 5.80
CA GLU A 315 21.12 -37.30 4.39
C GLU A 315 20.17 -36.15 4.04
N LEU A 316 20.71 -35.07 3.46
CA LEU A 316 19.94 -33.90 3.02
C LEU A 316 19.11 -34.20 1.75
N PRO A 317 17.96 -33.51 1.55
CA PRO A 317 17.20 -33.62 0.31
C PRO A 317 18.03 -33.17 -0.91
N PRO A 318 17.87 -33.81 -2.09
CA PRO A 318 18.74 -33.60 -3.25
C PRO A 318 18.62 -32.25 -3.97
N LEU A 319 17.58 -31.44 -3.73
CA LEU A 319 17.52 -30.05 -4.17
C LEU A 319 16.50 -29.25 -3.36
N LEU A 320 16.89 -28.05 -2.96
CA LEU A 320 16.09 -27.23 -2.07
C LEU A 320 16.03 -25.79 -2.61
N GLY A 321 14.81 -25.27 -2.81
CA GLY A 321 14.57 -23.97 -3.42
C GLY A 321 13.70 -23.07 -2.55
N ILE A 322 14.18 -21.85 -2.28
CA ILE A 322 13.46 -20.81 -1.53
C ILE A 322 12.98 -19.75 -2.52
N ASN A 323 11.68 -19.48 -2.53
CA ASN A 323 11.12 -18.34 -3.24
C ASN A 323 10.74 -17.26 -2.22
N ILE A 324 11.46 -16.15 -2.27
CA ILE A 324 11.31 -14.99 -1.36
C ILE A 324 10.04 -14.17 -1.73
N GLY A 325 9.43 -14.50 -2.87
CA GLY A 325 8.28 -13.83 -3.44
C GLY A 325 8.67 -12.66 -4.35
N HIS A 326 7.84 -12.41 -5.35
CA HIS A 326 7.77 -11.12 -6.06
C HIS A 326 6.46 -10.45 -5.64
N GLY A 327 6.43 -9.92 -4.42
CA GLY A 327 5.29 -9.18 -3.90
C GLY A 327 5.68 -7.73 -3.77
N LYS A 328 5.06 -6.84 -4.55
CA LYS A 328 5.09 -5.39 -4.29
C LYS A 328 4.35 -5.13 -2.98
N HIS A 329 5.02 -5.26 -1.84
CA HIS A 329 4.50 -4.65 -0.62
C HIS A 329 4.52 -3.14 -0.85
N LYS A 330 3.50 -2.42 -0.37
CA LYS A 330 3.37 -0.96 -0.64
C LYS A 330 4.61 -0.14 -0.20
N TYR A 331 5.47 -0.73 0.62
CA TYR A 331 6.59 -0.09 1.31
C TYR A 331 7.93 -0.85 1.21
N SER A 332 8.06 -1.89 0.38
CA SER A 332 9.34 -2.61 0.27
C SER A 332 9.49 -3.26 -1.09
N GLU A 333 10.57 -2.90 -1.79
CA GLU A 333 10.81 -3.33 -3.17
C GLU A 333 12.09 -4.16 -3.37
N LYS A 334 13.12 -4.11 -2.49
CA LYS A 334 14.44 -4.69 -2.82
C LYS A 334 15.25 -5.29 -1.66
N GLY A 335 15.22 -4.74 -0.45
CA GLY A 335 16.22 -5.02 0.59
C GLY A 335 16.08 -6.39 1.25
N LEU A 336 14.86 -6.87 1.49
CA LEU A 336 14.66 -8.14 2.20
C LEU A 336 15.35 -9.33 1.50
N ALA A 337 15.34 -9.36 0.16
CA ALA A 337 15.99 -10.44 -0.59
C ALA A 337 17.52 -10.44 -0.41
N THR A 338 18.15 -9.26 -0.53
CA THR A 338 19.60 -9.09 -0.34
C THR A 338 20.03 -9.44 1.08
N VAL A 339 19.25 -9.04 2.09
CA VAL A 339 19.56 -9.36 3.49
C VAL A 339 19.37 -10.85 3.78
N ILE A 340 18.34 -11.50 3.23
CA ILE A 340 18.18 -12.97 3.36
C ILE A 340 19.38 -13.69 2.77
N GLU A 341 19.89 -13.27 1.62
CA GLU A 341 21.07 -13.88 1.00
C GLU A 341 22.31 -13.73 1.90
N SER A 342 22.57 -12.53 2.44
CA SER A 342 23.69 -12.29 3.36
C SER A 342 23.57 -13.13 4.63
N HIS A 343 22.37 -13.19 5.21
CA HIS A 343 22.06 -13.98 6.40
C HIS A 343 22.27 -15.48 6.17
N LEU A 344 21.93 -15.99 4.99
CA LEU A 344 22.18 -17.39 4.65
C LEU A 344 23.66 -17.71 4.50
N LYS A 345 24.48 -16.76 3.98
CA LYS A 345 25.94 -16.90 3.93
C LYS A 345 26.55 -16.96 5.34
N GLU A 346 26.07 -16.14 6.27
CA GLU A 346 26.53 -16.16 7.67
C GLU A 346 26.23 -17.51 8.36
N LEU A 347 25.13 -18.17 8.00
CA LEU A 347 24.74 -19.47 8.54
C LEU A 347 25.43 -20.66 7.87
N ASP A 348 26.33 -20.42 6.90
CA ASP A 348 26.93 -21.44 6.04
C ASP A 348 25.86 -22.33 5.36
N ALA A 349 24.70 -21.75 5.06
CA ALA A 349 23.58 -22.47 4.47
C ALA A 349 23.87 -22.76 2.98
N PRO A 350 23.49 -23.94 2.44
CA PRO A 350 23.96 -24.43 1.13
C PRO A 350 23.26 -23.78 -0.08
N PHE A 351 22.82 -22.51 0.01
CA PHE A 351 22.00 -21.84 -0.99
C PHE A 351 22.74 -20.72 -1.74
N HIS A 352 22.50 -20.59 -3.05
CA HIS A 352 23.00 -19.51 -3.91
C HIS A 352 21.90 -18.94 -4.83
N GLU A 353 22.11 -17.74 -5.39
CA GLU A 353 21.12 -17.06 -6.24
C GLU A 353 20.85 -17.83 -7.55
N ALA A 354 19.58 -18.08 -7.86
CA ALA A 354 19.18 -18.72 -9.09
C ALA A 354 19.11 -17.70 -10.25
N PRO A 355 19.20 -18.13 -11.52
CA PRO A 355 19.05 -17.24 -12.68
C PRO A 355 17.69 -16.52 -12.77
N ARG A 356 16.72 -16.94 -11.96
CA ARG A 356 15.39 -16.33 -11.85
C ARG A 356 15.36 -15.46 -10.59
N GLN A 357 15.19 -14.15 -10.77
CA GLN A 357 15.14 -13.17 -9.68
C GLN A 357 14.20 -13.61 -8.54
N GLY A 358 14.65 -13.50 -7.28
CA GLY A 358 13.86 -13.85 -6.08
C GLY A 358 13.87 -15.34 -5.70
N TRP A 359 14.75 -16.14 -6.34
CA TRP A 359 14.93 -17.57 -6.04
C TRP A 359 16.35 -17.85 -5.55
N LEU A 360 16.45 -18.65 -4.49
CA LEU A 360 17.70 -19.23 -3.99
C LEU A 360 17.62 -20.76 -4.13
N VAL A 361 18.70 -21.41 -4.57
CA VAL A 361 18.77 -22.86 -4.83
C VAL A 361 20.03 -23.47 -4.24
N SER A 362 19.98 -24.76 -3.85
CA SER A 362 21.15 -25.49 -3.34
C SER A 362 21.95 -26.20 -4.43
N ASP A 363 23.26 -26.32 -4.24
CA ASP A 363 24.20 -26.99 -5.16
C ASP A 363 24.08 -28.52 -5.09
N ASP A 364 23.05 -29.11 -5.68
CA ASP A 364 23.16 -30.53 -6.07
C ASP A 364 22.42 -30.87 -7.37
N LYS A 365 23.13 -31.54 -8.29
CA LYS A 365 22.86 -31.50 -9.73
C LYS A 365 21.96 -32.60 -10.30
N ASN A 366 21.22 -33.36 -9.48
CA ASN A 366 20.31 -34.40 -9.99
C ASN A 366 18.89 -34.34 -9.39
N CYS A 367 17.98 -33.81 -10.20
CA CYS A 367 16.51 -33.71 -10.11
C CYS A 367 15.77 -34.40 -8.94
N CYS A 368 15.18 -33.59 -8.05
CA CYS A 368 13.77 -33.62 -7.62
C CYS A 368 13.43 -32.33 -6.82
N ARG A 369 12.26 -31.70 -7.06
CA ARG A 369 11.91 -30.34 -6.55
C ARG A 369 11.16 -30.39 -5.20
N VAL A 370 11.71 -29.79 -4.14
CA VAL A 370 10.92 -29.31 -2.99
C VAL A 370 10.86 -27.78 -3.06
N VAL A 371 9.66 -27.23 -3.21
CA VAL A 371 9.40 -25.79 -3.34
C VAL A 371 8.89 -25.27 -2.00
N VAL A 372 9.71 -24.51 -1.27
CA VAL A 372 9.21 -23.72 -0.13
C VAL A 372 8.95 -22.30 -0.62
N GLY A 373 7.69 -22.02 -0.92
CA GLY A 373 7.25 -20.67 -1.28
C GLY A 373 6.85 -19.90 -0.03
N VAL A 374 7.55 -18.81 0.29
CA VAL A 374 7.04 -17.82 1.23
C VAL A 374 5.98 -17.01 0.47
N LYS A 375 4.72 -17.47 0.50
CA LYS A 375 3.60 -16.62 0.07
C LYS A 375 3.47 -15.50 1.10
N THR A 376 3.96 -14.31 0.75
CA THR A 376 3.51 -13.08 1.40
C THR A 376 2.04 -12.90 1.02
N TYR A 377 1.14 -13.38 1.88
CA TYR A 377 -0.27 -13.01 1.78
C TYR A 377 -0.35 -11.48 1.91
N THR A 378 -0.86 -10.84 0.86
CA THR A 378 -1.23 -9.43 0.79
C THR A 378 -2.35 -9.09 1.76
#